data_AF-A0A524NTF9-F1
#
_entry.id   AF-A0A524NTF9-F1
#
_cell.length_a   1.000
_cell.length_b   1.000
_cell.length_c   1.000
_cell.angle_alpha   90.00
_cell.angle_beta   90.00
_cell.angle_gamma   90.00
#
_symmetry.space_group_name_H-M   'P 1'
#
loop_
_entity.id
_entity.type
_entity.pdbx_description
1 polymer ?
#
loop_
_entity_poly.entity_id
_entity_poly.type
_entity_poly.pdbx_seq_one_letter_code
_entity_poly.pdbx_strand_id
1 'polypeptide(L)'
;MSKDAEQNGQLSPEVTEKAVRRRFTAEYKERILDEADRCTEPGQVGQLLRREGLYSSHLANWRRQRKAGLAAKKRGRKPQPNTKERQELERLRRENTRLAERLRQAETIIGVQKKVCEMLGIPPAPTDYENED
;
A
#
# COMPACT_ATOMS: atom_id res chain seq x y z
N MET A 1 31.55 48.94 31.02
CA MET A 1 31.09 50.06 30.18
C MET A 1 31.69 49.83 28.79
N SER A 2 30.97 49.09 27.94
CA SER A 2 30.19 49.63 26.81
C SER A 2 31.05 49.90 25.57
N LYS A 3 30.89 49.03 24.56
CA LYS A 3 30.28 49.39 23.27
C LYS A 3 30.18 48.15 22.38
N ASP A 4 29.04 47.47 22.49
CA ASP A 4 28.46 46.71 21.39
C ASP A 4 27.84 47.70 20.41
N ALA A 5 28.07 47.53 19.10
CA ALA A 5 27.10 47.75 18.03
C ALA A 5 27.83 47.70 16.69
N GLU A 6 27.34 46.87 15.77
CA GLU A 6 27.01 47.20 14.37
C GLU A 6 27.23 45.98 13.47
N GLN A 7 26.12 45.33 13.13
CA GLN A 7 25.74 45.09 11.73
C GLN A 7 24.32 44.50 11.73
N ASN A 8 23.33 45.40 11.79
CA ASN A 8 21.94 45.09 11.55
C ASN A 8 21.74 45.13 10.02
N GLY A 9 21.90 43.99 9.36
CA GLY A 9 21.69 43.84 7.93
C GLY A 9 20.23 44.08 7.58
N GLN A 10 19.95 45.19 6.91
CA GLN A 10 18.66 45.60 6.38
C GLN A 10 17.98 44.44 5.63
N LEU A 11 16.88 43.92 6.17
CA LEU A 11 15.91 43.13 5.42
C LEU A 11 14.85 44.09 4.89
N SER A 12 15.02 44.51 3.64
CA SER A 12 14.01 45.24 2.89
C SER A 12 12.70 44.44 2.87
N PRO A 13 11.55 45.02 3.24
CA PRO A 13 10.26 44.35 3.21
C PRO A 13 9.69 44.33 1.78
N GLU A 14 10.35 43.63 0.86
CA GLU A 14 9.82 43.42 -0.48
C GLU A 14 8.76 42.31 -0.40
N VAL A 15 7.49 42.73 -0.29
CA VAL A 15 6.34 41.82 -0.24
C VAL A 15 6.07 41.33 -1.66
N THR A 16 6.59 40.15 -2.00
CA THR A 16 6.18 39.44 -3.23
C THR A 16 4.65 39.32 -3.29
N GLU A 17 4.06 39.71 -4.43
CA GLU A 17 2.61 39.82 -4.67
C GLU A 17 1.79 38.52 -4.42
N LYS A 18 2.45 37.37 -4.29
CA LYS A 18 1.81 36.08 -4.00
C LYS A 18 2.47 35.39 -2.81
N ALA A 19 1.68 35.17 -1.75
CA ALA A 19 2.10 34.37 -0.61
C ALA A 19 2.35 32.91 -1.01
N VAL A 20 3.61 32.50 -1.06
CA VAL A 20 4.00 31.10 -1.30
C VAL A 20 3.84 30.30 -0.01
N ARG A 21 2.90 29.35 0.01
CA ARG A 21 2.71 28.45 1.16
C ARG A 21 3.80 27.38 1.17
N ARG A 22 4.49 27.22 2.31
CA ARG A 22 5.48 26.16 2.54
C ARG A 22 4.85 24.77 2.33
N ARG A 23 5.54 23.90 1.59
CA ARG A 23 5.14 22.49 1.38
C ARG A 23 6.17 21.57 2.03
N PHE A 24 5.70 20.56 2.75
CA PHE A 24 6.55 19.53 3.37
C PHE A 24 6.53 18.27 2.51
N THR A 25 7.67 17.93 1.91
CA THR A 25 7.87 16.67 1.17
C THR A 25 7.83 15.48 2.12
N ALA A 26 7.57 14.28 1.61
CA ALA A 26 7.57 13.07 2.44
C ALA A 26 8.94 12.84 3.10
N GLU A 27 10.02 12.97 2.31
CA GLU A 27 11.41 12.89 2.78
C GLU A 27 11.72 13.89 3.89
N TYR A 28 11.27 15.14 3.75
CA TYR A 28 11.45 16.15 4.79
C TYR A 28 10.76 15.73 6.09
N LYS A 29 9.51 15.24 6.02
CA LYS A 29 8.79 14.77 7.21
C LYS A 29 9.49 13.58 7.86
N GLU A 30 10.00 12.65 7.06
CA GLU A 30 10.71 11.47 7.55
C GLU A 30 12.00 11.86 8.29
N ARG A 31 12.84 12.70 7.68
CA ARG A 31 14.06 13.23 8.32
C ARG A 31 13.77 13.86 9.67
N ILE A 32 12.72 14.68 9.76
CA ILE A 32 12.33 15.36 11.00
C ILE A 32 11.81 14.38 12.04
N LEU A 33 11.05 13.36 11.63
CA LEU A 33 10.60 12.32 12.54
C LEU A 33 11.78 11.53 13.10
N ASP A 34 12.75 11.16 12.26
CA ASP A 34 13.95 10.44 12.69
C ASP A 34 14.85 11.28 13.60
N GLU A 35 14.94 12.58 13.37
CA GLU A 35 15.66 13.49 14.26
C GLU A 35 14.92 13.67 15.59
N ALA A 36 13.59 13.77 15.56
CA ALA A 36 12.77 13.85 16.76
C ALA A 36 12.79 12.56 17.58
N ASP A 37 12.91 11.40 16.93
CA ASP A 37 13.01 10.08 17.58
C ASP A 37 14.41 9.86 18.19
N ARG A 38 15.45 10.54 17.67
CA ARG A 38 16.80 10.56 18.25
C ARG A 38 16.98 11.53 19.43
N CYS A 39 16.04 12.45 19.65
CA CYS A 39 16.07 13.35 20.79
C CYS A 39 15.74 12.58 22.08
N THR A 40 16.71 12.47 22.99
CA THR A 40 16.57 11.75 24.27
C THR A 40 16.48 12.66 25.48
N GLU A 41 17.03 13.88 25.39
CA GLU A 41 17.03 14.83 26.52
C GLU A 41 15.79 15.74 26.51
N PRO A 42 15.32 16.17 27.70
CA PRO A 42 14.25 17.15 27.81
C PRO A 42 14.58 18.45 27.04
N GLY A 43 13.67 18.90 26.18
CA GLY A 43 13.79 20.16 25.45
C GLY A 43 14.51 20.07 24.09
N GLN A 44 15.22 18.99 23.77
CA GLN A 44 15.84 18.80 22.46
C GLN A 44 14.83 18.82 21.32
N VAL A 45 13.68 18.15 21.50
CA VAL A 45 12.57 18.20 20.53
C VAL A 45 12.07 19.63 20.34
N GLY A 46 12.00 20.41 21.42
CA GLY A 46 11.59 21.82 21.36
C GLY A 46 12.61 22.72 20.66
N GLN A 47 13.91 22.41 20.75
CA GLN A 47 14.96 23.10 20.02
C GLN A 47 14.91 22.77 18.52
N LEU A 48 14.73 21.48 18.17
CA LEU A 48 14.53 21.01 16.80
C LEU A 48 13.33 21.72 16.14
N LEU A 49 12.19 21.77 16.83
CA LEU A 49 10.98 22.44 16.34
C LEU A 49 11.21 23.92 16.06
N ARG A 50 11.92 24.64 16.94
CA ARG A 50 12.24 26.06 16.73
C ARG A 50 13.19 26.27 15.55
N ARG A 51 14.22 25.42 15.41
CA ARG A 51 15.18 25.47 14.29
C ARG A 51 14.49 25.27 12.94
N GLU A 52 13.52 24.37 12.89
CA GLU A 52 12.83 23.99 11.66
C GLU A 52 11.57 24.83 11.38
N GLY A 53 11.18 25.71 12.32
CA GLY A 53 9.95 26.51 12.26
C GLY A 53 8.68 25.66 12.30
N LEU A 54 8.71 24.57 13.07
CA LEU A 54 7.64 23.59 13.19
C LEU A 54 6.93 23.70 14.54
N TYR A 55 5.63 23.44 14.53
CA TYR A 55 4.82 23.31 15.74
C TYR A 55 4.64 21.84 16.14
N SER A 56 4.42 21.55 17.43
CA SER A 56 4.25 20.19 17.97
C SER A 56 3.14 19.39 17.28
N SER A 57 2.08 20.05 16.81
CA SER A 57 1.00 19.45 16.02
C SER A 57 1.48 18.85 14.70
N HIS A 58 2.56 19.38 14.09
CA HIS A 58 3.14 18.80 12.88
C HIS A 58 3.72 17.43 13.19
N LEU A 59 4.53 17.30 14.25
CA LEU A 59 5.08 16.02 14.68
C LEU A 59 3.98 15.01 15.03
N ALA A 60 2.98 15.43 15.81
CA ALA A 60 1.86 14.55 16.15
C ALA A 60 1.12 14.04 14.90
N ASN A 61 0.85 14.92 13.93
CA ASN A 61 0.22 14.54 12.67
C ASN A 61 1.11 13.66 11.80
N TRP A 62 2.41 13.94 11.71
CA TRP A 62 3.33 13.16 10.89
C TRP A 62 3.60 11.78 11.48
N ARG A 63 3.67 11.64 12.81
CA ARG A 63 3.72 10.32 13.48
C ARG A 63 2.52 9.45 13.15
N ARG A 64 1.32 10.04 13.07
CA ARG A 64 0.11 9.32 12.60
C ARG A 64 0.21 8.97 11.11
N GLN A 65 0.71 9.89 10.28
CA GLN A 65 0.89 9.66 8.84
C GLN A 65 1.97 8.61 8.54
N ARG A 66 3.00 8.45 9.39
CA ARG A 66 4.06 7.45 9.20
C ARG A 66 3.50 6.04 9.03
N LYS A 67 2.46 5.68 9.78
CA LYS A 67 1.77 4.38 9.68
C LYS A 67 0.94 4.21 8.40
N ALA A 68 0.45 5.31 7.81
CA ALA A 68 -0.45 5.30 6.66
C ALA A 68 0.22 5.76 5.34
N GLY A 69 1.51 6.11 5.39
CA GLY A 69 2.26 6.76 4.31
C GLY A 69 2.36 8.28 4.49
N LEU A 70 3.59 8.81 4.47
CA LEU A 70 3.90 10.24 4.60
C LEU A 70 3.62 11.06 3.33
N ALA A 71 3.37 10.37 2.21
CA ALA A 71 3.06 10.97 0.92
C ALA A 71 1.74 11.75 0.96
N ALA A 72 1.66 12.83 0.19
CA ALA A 72 0.44 13.60 0.05
C ALA A 72 -0.67 12.71 -0.53
N LYS A 73 -1.72 12.45 0.25
CA LYS A 73 -2.88 11.70 -0.23
C LYS A 73 -3.52 12.51 -1.34
N LYS A 74 -3.58 11.95 -2.57
CA LYS A 74 -4.30 12.57 -3.69
C LYS A 74 -5.74 12.85 -3.25
N ARG A 75 -6.10 14.14 -3.18
CA ARG A 75 -7.48 14.58 -2.98
C ARG A 75 -8.24 14.35 -4.28
N GLY A 76 -9.44 13.79 -4.20
CA GLY A 76 -10.29 13.50 -5.36
C GLY A 76 -11.03 12.18 -5.25
N ARG A 77 -11.75 11.83 -6.31
CA ARG A 77 -12.48 10.55 -6.43
C ARG A 77 -11.51 9.41 -6.16
N LYS A 78 -11.84 8.52 -5.22
CA LYS A 78 -11.07 7.30 -4.98
C LYS A 78 -10.92 6.57 -6.32
N PRO A 79 -9.72 6.11 -6.70
CA PRO A 79 -9.59 5.24 -7.87
C PRO A 79 -10.55 4.07 -7.68
N GLN A 80 -11.38 3.80 -8.69
CA GLN A 80 -12.29 2.65 -8.66
C GLN A 80 -11.42 1.41 -8.47
N PRO A 81 -11.51 0.70 -7.34
CA PRO A 81 -10.69 -0.48 -7.16
C PRO A 81 -11.20 -1.53 -8.14
N ASN A 82 -10.35 -1.83 -9.12
CA ASN A 82 -10.27 -3.16 -9.71
C ASN A 82 -11.54 -3.64 -10.42
N THR A 83 -12.23 -2.77 -11.17
CA THR A 83 -13.39 -3.19 -11.98
C THR A 83 -13.03 -4.31 -12.95
N LYS A 84 -11.85 -4.24 -13.59
CA LYS A 84 -11.36 -5.27 -14.50
C LYS A 84 -11.04 -6.58 -13.78
N GLU A 85 -10.28 -6.51 -12.67
CA GLU A 85 -9.94 -7.72 -11.90
C GLU A 85 -11.19 -8.38 -11.30
N ARG A 86 -12.21 -7.60 -10.89
CA ARG A 86 -13.49 -8.14 -10.41
C ARG A 86 -14.24 -8.87 -11.52
N GLN A 87 -14.26 -8.33 -12.74
CA GLN A 87 -14.85 -8.99 -13.91
C GLN A 87 -14.10 -10.29 -14.24
N GLU A 88 -12.78 -10.27 -14.18
CA GLU A 88 -11.94 -11.44 -14.44
C GLU A 88 -12.12 -12.53 -13.38
N LEU A 89 -12.18 -12.15 -12.10
CA LEU A 89 -12.50 -13.08 -11.01
C LEU A 89 -13.88 -13.72 -11.18
N GLU A 90 -14.88 -12.95 -11.60
CA GLU A 90 -16.21 -13.49 -11.85
C GLU A 90 -16.22 -14.47 -13.03
N ARG A 91 -15.52 -14.13 -14.12
CA ARG A 91 -15.34 -15.02 -15.27
C ARG A 91 -14.66 -16.33 -14.85
N LEU A 92 -13.52 -16.23 -14.16
CA LEU A 92 -12.76 -17.38 -13.68
C LEU A 92 -13.59 -18.28 -12.75
N ARG A 93 -14.42 -17.69 -11.87
CA ARG A 93 -15.33 -18.46 -11.02
C ARG A 93 -16.35 -19.25 -11.82
N ARG A 94 -16.97 -18.64 -12.84
CA ARG A 94 -17.94 -19.33 -13.72
C ARG A 94 -17.29 -20.45 -14.53
N GLU A 95 -16.07 -20.23 -15.02
CA GLU A 95 -15.31 -21.27 -15.72
C GLU A 95 -14.97 -22.42 -14.78
N ASN A 96 -14.52 -22.13 -13.56
CA ASN A 96 -14.20 -23.13 -12.56
C ASN A 96 -15.43 -23.99 -12.18
N THR A 97 -16.59 -23.38 -11.93
CA THR A 97 -17.83 -24.12 -11.63
C THR A 97 -18.24 -25.04 -12.77
N ARG A 98 -18.13 -24.56 -14.02
CA ARG A 98 -18.45 -25.36 -15.21
C ARG A 98 -17.48 -26.53 -15.39
N LEU A 99 -16.19 -26.32 -15.15
CA LEU A 99 -15.18 -27.38 -15.22
C LEU A 99 -15.40 -28.41 -14.13
N ALA A 100 -15.71 -27.98 -12.90
CA ALA A 100 -16.04 -28.88 -11.79
C ALA A 100 -17.28 -29.74 -12.09
N GLU A 101 -18.32 -29.17 -12.70
CA GLU A 101 -19.50 -29.92 -13.15
C GLU A 101 -19.16 -30.99 -14.20
N ARG A 102 -18.36 -30.63 -15.20
CA ARG A 102 -17.88 -31.59 -16.22
C ARG A 102 -17.04 -32.69 -15.61
N LEU A 103 -16.17 -32.36 -14.66
CA LEU A 103 -15.36 -33.34 -13.94
C LEU A 103 -16.25 -34.33 -13.19
N ARG A 104 -17.22 -33.84 -12.40
CA ARG A 104 -18.17 -34.70 -11.68
C ARG A 104 -18.93 -35.63 -12.62
N GLN A 105 -19.37 -35.12 -13.77
CA GLN A 105 -20.06 -35.94 -14.77
C GLN A 105 -19.14 -37.04 -15.33
N ALA A 106 -17.90 -36.69 -15.68
CA ALA A 106 -16.91 -37.66 -16.16
C ALA A 106 -16.58 -38.72 -15.10
N GLU A 107 -16.35 -38.31 -13.85
CA GLU A 107 -16.12 -39.23 -12.72
C GLU A 107 -17.30 -40.18 -12.51
N THR A 108 -18.54 -39.69 -12.66
CA THR A 108 -19.75 -40.52 -12.55
C THR A 108 -19.81 -41.56 -13.67
N ILE A 109 -19.52 -41.15 -14.92
CA ILE A 109 -19.48 -42.06 -16.08
C ILE A 109 -18.42 -43.15 -15.87
N ILE A 110 -17.21 -42.75 -15.46
CA ILE A 110 -16.11 -43.67 -15.15
C ILE A 110 -16.53 -44.64 -14.04
N GLY A 111 -17.20 -44.15 -12.99
CA GLY A 111 -17.71 -44.97 -11.89
C GLY A 111 -18.71 -46.02 -12.37
N VAL A 112 -19.66 -45.65 -13.22
CA VAL A 112 -20.63 -46.57 -13.82
C VAL A 112 -19.92 -47.60 -14.72
N GLN A 113 -19.00 -47.17 -15.58
CA GLN A 113 -18.23 -48.06 -16.45
C GLN A 113 -17.47 -49.11 -15.63
N LYS A 114 -16.75 -48.69 -14.57
CA LYS A 114 -16.04 -49.61 -13.66
C LYS A 114 -16.98 -50.63 -13.02
N LYS A 115 -18.14 -50.18 -12.53
CA LYS A 115 -19.15 -51.06 -11.90
C LYS A 115 -19.71 -52.11 -12.89
N VAL A 116 -19.95 -51.71 -14.14
CA VAL A 116 -20.43 -52.61 -15.20
C VAL A 116 -19.34 -53.64 -15.58
N CYS A 117 -18.10 -53.19 -15.76
CA CYS A 117 -16.95 -54.06 -15.98
C CYS A 117 -16.78 -55.10 -14.86
N GLU A 118 -16.89 -54.67 -13.60
CA GLU A 118 -16.84 -55.56 -12.41
C GLU A 118 -17.96 -56.61 -12.45
N MET A 119 -19.21 -56.21 -12.73
CA MET A 119 -20.35 -57.13 -12.81
C MET A 119 -20.22 -58.14 -13.96
N LEU A 120 -19.58 -57.76 -15.07
CA LEU A 120 -19.42 -58.60 -16.25
C LEU A 120 -18.09 -59.37 -16.28
N GLY A 121 -17.21 -59.19 -15.29
CA GLY A 121 -15.89 -59.82 -15.24
C GLY A 121 -14.93 -59.35 -16.34
N ILE A 122 -15.18 -58.19 -16.95
CA ILE A 122 -14.35 -57.61 -18.01
C ILE A 122 -13.33 -56.68 -17.34
N PRO A 123 -12.01 -56.84 -17.56
CA PRO A 123 -11.02 -55.93 -16.99
C PRO A 123 -11.22 -54.51 -17.57
N PRO A 124 -11.19 -53.45 -16.73
CA PRO A 124 -11.31 -52.09 -17.22
C PRO A 124 -10.11 -51.73 -18.11
N ALA A 125 -10.35 -50.90 -19.13
CA ALA A 125 -9.30 -50.44 -20.04
C ALA A 125 -8.16 -49.74 -19.26
N PRO A 126 -6.89 -49.95 -19.64
CA PRO A 126 -5.75 -49.26 -19.04
C PRO A 126 -5.90 -47.75 -19.25
N THR A 127 -5.65 -46.98 -18.20
CA THR A 127 -5.65 -45.52 -18.27
C THR A 127 -4.24 -45.05 -18.57
N ASP A 128 -3.96 -44.76 -19.84
CA ASP A 128 -2.70 -44.19 -20.28
C ASP A 128 -2.70 -42.69 -19.94
N TYR A 129 -2.36 -42.37 -18.70
CA TYR A 129 -1.98 -41.02 -18.29
C TYR A 129 -0.52 -41.06 -17.86
N GLU A 130 0.38 -41.25 -18.83
CA GLU A 130 1.76 -40.80 -18.68
C GLU A 130 1.70 -39.26 -18.67
N ASN A 131 1.97 -38.69 -17.50
CA ASN A 131 2.16 -37.27 -17.35
C ASN A 131 3.52 -36.94 -17.97
N GLU A 132 3.53 -36.33 -19.15
CA GLU A 132 4.72 -35.62 -19.63
C GLU A 132 4.73 -34.23 -18.99
N ASP A 133 5.86 -33.94 -18.34
CA ASP A 133 6.21 -32.76 -17.56
C ASP A 133 5.99 -31.40 -18.28
#